data_AF-A0A2E0W566-F1
#
_entry.id   AF-A0A2E0W566-F1
#
_cell.length_a   1.000
_cell.length_b   1.000
_cell.length_c   1.000
_cell.angle_alpha   90.00
_cell.angle_beta   90.00
_cell.angle_gamma   90.00
#
_symmetry.space_group_name_H-M   'P 1'
#
loop_
_entity.id
_entity.type
_entity.pdbx_description
1 polymer ?
#
loop_
_entity_poly.entity_id
_entity_poly.type
_entity_poly.pdbx_seq_one_letter_code
_entity_poly.pdbx_strand_id
1 'polypeptide(L)'
;MKNRLILEYYNKVKSANKEHTKKEAFKDLLNRLYTGDKEILKLIDKITLGAESTIVNIPRKDKLHKGSADTLYNKVLIEFENNLSTTLNHAKEQLAGYLLGLLKSGEGYNFTLIASDFINWKIFAPSVDCIEKLESLNVY
;
A
#
# COMPACT_ATOMS: atom_id res chain seq x y z
N MET A 1 0.73 -28.52 4.50
CA MET A 1 -0.38 -27.64 4.95
C MET A 1 -0.25 -26.22 4.39
N LYS A 2 0.83 -25.46 4.68
CA LYS A 2 1.02 -24.08 4.17
C LYS A 2 0.95 -23.93 2.63
N ASN A 3 1.60 -24.82 1.88
CA ASN A 3 1.55 -24.78 0.40
C ASN A 3 0.13 -24.91 -0.17
N ARG A 4 -0.74 -25.68 0.49
CA ARG A 4 -2.15 -25.80 0.08
C ARG A 4 -2.89 -24.48 0.30
N LEU A 5 -2.67 -23.81 1.44
CA LEU A 5 -3.26 -22.50 1.73
C LEU A 5 -2.85 -21.46 0.68
N ILE A 6 -1.57 -21.44 0.31
CA ILE A 6 -1.03 -20.51 -0.69
C ILE A 6 -1.63 -20.79 -2.08
N LEU A 7 -1.78 -22.07 -2.47
CA LEU A 7 -2.38 -22.42 -3.74
C LEU A 7 -3.88 -22.09 -3.80
N GLU A 8 -4.62 -22.36 -2.71
CA GLU A 8 -6.03 -21.96 -2.55
C GLU A 8 -6.18 -20.44 -2.70
N TYR A 9 -5.32 -19.67 -2.02
CA TYR A 9 -5.27 -18.22 -2.14
C TYR A 9 -5.00 -17.76 -3.56
N TYR A 10 -3.96 -18.29 -4.20
CA TYR A 10 -3.58 -17.91 -5.57
C TYR A 10 -4.74 -18.12 -6.55
N ASN A 11 -5.39 -19.29 -6.49
CA ASN A 11 -6.54 -19.59 -7.35
C ASN A 11 -7.72 -18.64 -7.09
N LYS A 12 -8.00 -18.34 -5.81
CA LYS A 12 -9.05 -17.41 -5.42
C LYS A 12 -8.78 -16.01 -5.95
N VAL A 13 -7.58 -15.47 -5.75
CA VAL A 13 -7.18 -14.15 -6.25
C VAL A 13 -7.22 -14.08 -7.78
N LYS A 14 -6.73 -15.12 -8.46
CA LYS A 14 -6.72 -15.17 -9.93
C LYS A 14 -8.12 -15.18 -10.54
N SER A 15 -9.09 -15.82 -9.87
CA SER A 15 -10.49 -15.85 -10.29
C SER A 15 -11.29 -14.59 -9.93
N ALA A 16 -10.78 -13.75 -9.02
CA ALA A 16 -11.50 -12.59 -8.52
C ALA A 16 -11.28 -11.36 -9.43
N ASN A 17 -12.38 -10.70 -9.79
CA ASN A 17 -12.37 -9.49 -10.63
C ASN A 17 -12.47 -8.18 -9.83
N LYS A 18 -12.63 -8.26 -8.51
CA LYS A 18 -12.77 -7.12 -7.60
C LYS A 18 -11.63 -7.12 -6.60
N GLU A 19 -11.00 -5.97 -6.43
CA GLU A 19 -9.90 -5.75 -5.48
C GLU A 19 -10.31 -6.10 -4.04
N HIS A 20 -11.50 -5.67 -3.60
CA HIS A 20 -12.04 -6.01 -2.28
C HIS A 20 -12.05 -7.53 -2.02
N THR A 21 -12.47 -8.33 -3.00
CA THR A 21 -12.47 -9.81 -2.88
C THR A 21 -11.06 -10.37 -2.73
N LYS A 22 -10.08 -9.79 -3.44
CA LYS A 22 -8.67 -10.18 -3.33
C LYS A 22 -8.08 -9.80 -1.97
N LYS A 23 -8.44 -8.61 -1.47
CA LYS A 23 -8.06 -8.13 -0.12
C LYS A 23 -8.57 -9.06 0.97
N GLU A 24 -9.83 -9.48 0.90
CA GLU A 24 -10.39 -10.46 1.85
C GLU A 24 -9.71 -11.84 1.74
N ALA A 25 -9.40 -12.30 0.52
CA ALA A 25 -8.64 -13.54 0.35
C ALA A 25 -7.23 -13.46 0.96
N PHE A 26 -6.58 -12.30 0.88
CA PHE A 26 -5.26 -12.08 1.47
C PHE A 26 -5.32 -12.08 3.01
N LYS A 27 -6.31 -11.39 3.59
CA LYS A 27 -6.54 -11.42 5.05
C LYS A 27 -6.81 -12.83 5.56
N ASP A 28 -7.65 -13.60 4.86
CA ASP A 28 -7.93 -15.01 5.20
C ASP A 28 -6.64 -15.86 5.17
N LEU A 29 -5.82 -15.70 4.13
CA LEU A 29 -4.55 -16.41 4.03
C LEU A 29 -3.65 -16.11 5.23
N LEU A 30 -3.46 -14.82 5.58
CA LEU A 30 -2.61 -14.42 6.68
C LEU A 30 -3.09 -15.01 8.02
N ASN A 31 -4.39 -14.92 8.30
CA ASN A 31 -4.97 -15.50 9.52
C ASN A 31 -4.79 -17.02 9.61
N ARG A 32 -4.90 -17.73 8.47
CA ARG A 32 -4.70 -19.19 8.41
C ARG A 32 -3.23 -19.58 8.52
N LEU A 33 -2.31 -18.79 7.96
CA LEU A 33 -0.86 -19.05 8.04
C LEU A 33 -0.29 -18.82 9.44
N TYR A 34 -0.84 -17.85 10.16
CA TYR A 34 -0.32 -17.37 11.45
C TYR A 34 -1.28 -17.63 12.63
N THR A 35 -2.23 -18.55 12.49
CA THR A 35 -3.25 -18.88 13.51
C THR A 35 -2.68 -19.19 14.90
N GLY A 36 -1.44 -19.69 14.99
CA GLY A 36 -0.77 -20.01 16.26
C GLY A 36 0.04 -18.86 16.87
N ASP A 37 0.17 -17.73 16.19
CA ASP A 37 1.01 -16.61 16.60
C ASP A 37 0.16 -15.38 16.92
N LYS A 38 -0.11 -15.18 18.21
CA LYS A 38 -0.96 -14.09 18.70
C LYS A 38 -0.40 -12.70 18.39
N GLU A 39 0.92 -12.54 18.33
CA GLU A 39 1.54 -11.24 18.04
C GLU A 39 1.40 -10.90 16.56
N ILE A 40 1.60 -11.89 15.67
CA ILE A 40 1.37 -11.69 14.23
C ILE A 40 -0.11 -11.45 13.94
N LEU A 41 -1.04 -12.13 14.62
CA LEU A 41 -2.47 -11.88 14.44
C LEU A 41 -2.86 -10.45 14.83
N LYS A 42 -2.33 -9.91 15.94
CA LYS A 42 -2.53 -8.49 16.29
C LYS A 42 -2.00 -7.54 15.22
N LEU A 43 -0.87 -7.87 14.60
CA LEU A 43 -0.32 -7.09 13.49
C LEU A 43 -1.22 -7.15 12.24
N ILE A 44 -1.73 -8.35 11.90
CA ILE A 44 -2.68 -8.54 10.80
C ILE A 44 -3.96 -7.73 11.05
N ASP A 45 -4.47 -7.69 12.28
CA ASP A 45 -5.62 -6.88 12.66
C ASP A 45 -5.35 -5.39 12.47
N LYS A 46 -4.16 -4.91 12.89
CA LYS A 46 -3.75 -3.52 12.64
C LYS A 46 -3.74 -3.20 11.13
N ILE A 47 -3.10 -4.04 10.31
CA ILE A 47 -3.07 -3.85 8.85
C ILE A 47 -4.50 -3.87 8.27
N THR A 48 -5.36 -4.77 8.75
CA THR A 48 -6.74 -4.94 8.30
C THR A 48 -7.64 -3.75 8.63
N LEU A 49 -7.46 -3.17 9.82
CA LEU A 49 -8.12 -1.94 10.25
C LEU A 49 -7.59 -0.70 9.49
N GLY A 50 -6.64 -0.89 8.58
CA GLY A 50 -6.01 0.18 7.81
C GLY A 50 -5.10 1.02 8.70
N ALA A 51 -4.34 0.38 9.59
CA ALA A 51 -3.55 1.06 10.62
C ALA A 51 -2.86 2.29 10.03
N GLU A 52 -3.18 3.39 10.72
CA GLU A 52 -2.72 4.77 10.65
C GLU A 52 -3.02 5.59 9.38
N SER A 53 -4.23 6.13 9.39
CA SER A 53 -4.56 7.54 9.17
C SER A 53 -4.33 8.13 7.78
N THR A 54 -5.45 8.38 7.09
CA THR A 54 -5.68 9.48 6.16
C THR A 54 -4.48 10.42 6.02
N ILE A 55 -3.81 10.34 4.88
CA ILE A 55 -2.68 11.20 4.56
C ILE A 55 -3.25 12.57 4.19
N VAL A 56 -2.95 13.55 5.04
CA VAL A 56 -3.29 14.95 4.81
C VAL A 56 -2.28 15.60 3.87
N ASN A 57 -2.65 16.72 3.26
CA ASN A 57 -1.76 17.57 2.46
C ASN A 57 -1.21 16.95 1.16
N ILE A 58 -1.98 16.07 0.51
CA ILE A 58 -1.62 15.57 -0.82
C ILE A 58 -1.82 16.70 -1.85
N PRO A 59 -0.78 17.13 -2.59
CA PRO A 59 -0.91 18.19 -3.58
C PRO A 59 -1.60 17.70 -4.86
N ARG A 60 -2.55 18.48 -5.38
CA ARG A 60 -3.06 18.41 -6.77
C ARG A 60 -3.33 19.83 -7.28
N LYS A 61 -3.38 19.98 -8.61
CA LYS A 61 -3.46 21.21 -9.41
C LYS A 61 -4.14 22.43 -8.76
N ASP A 62 -5.23 22.22 -8.04
CA ASP A 62 -6.07 23.34 -7.60
C ASP A 62 -6.31 23.41 -6.08
N LYS A 63 -6.07 22.33 -5.28
CA LYS A 63 -6.33 22.29 -3.82
C LYS A 63 -5.52 21.21 -3.07
N LEU A 64 -5.24 21.44 -1.78
CA LEU A 64 -4.79 20.41 -0.83
C LEU A 64 -5.91 19.38 -0.62
N HIS A 65 -5.58 18.09 -0.80
CA HIS A 65 -6.54 17.00 -0.63
C HIS A 65 -6.15 16.07 0.51
N LYS A 66 -7.15 15.35 1.03
CA LYS A 66 -6.96 14.18 1.90
C LYS A 66 -7.06 12.94 1.03
N GLY A 67 -6.07 12.07 1.08
CA GLY A 67 -6.13 10.74 0.47
C GLY A 67 -5.93 9.67 1.52
N SER A 68 -6.37 8.46 1.22
CA SER A 68 -6.16 7.32 2.11
C SER A 68 -5.43 6.25 1.32
N ALA A 69 -4.18 6.00 1.68
CA ALA A 69 -3.48 4.81 1.21
C ALA A 69 -4.25 3.57 1.69
N ASP A 70 -4.13 2.48 0.95
CA ASP A 70 -4.70 1.20 1.36
C ASP A 70 -4.12 0.68 2.68
N THR A 71 -2.84 0.95 2.92
CA THR A 71 -2.13 0.65 4.17
C THR A 71 -0.99 1.63 4.39
N LEU A 72 -0.92 2.22 5.58
CA LEU A 72 0.21 3.04 6.06
C LEU A 72 0.64 2.54 7.45
N TYR A 73 1.52 1.55 7.51
CA TYR A 73 1.98 1.03 8.79
C TYR A 73 3.48 1.27 8.99
N ASN A 74 3.83 1.98 10.07
CA ASN A 74 5.19 2.46 10.33
C ASN A 74 5.75 3.25 9.14
N LYS A 75 6.72 2.67 8.42
CA LYS A 75 7.35 3.26 7.23
C LYS A 75 7.05 2.45 5.96
N VAL A 76 5.92 1.75 5.93
CA VAL A 76 5.47 0.97 4.78
C VAL A 76 4.15 1.54 4.26
N LEU A 77 4.16 1.97 3.00
CA LEU A 77 2.97 2.37 2.25
C LEU A 77 2.65 1.28 1.23
N ILE A 78 1.40 0.83 1.21
CA ILE A 78 0.91 -0.14 0.22
C ILE A 78 -0.29 0.45 -0.50
N GLU A 79 -0.29 0.34 -1.82
CA GLU A 79 -1.44 0.56 -2.68
C GLU A 79 -1.80 -0.76 -3.37
N PHE A 80 -3.04 -1.20 -3.22
CA PHE A 80 -3.54 -2.36 -3.93
C PHE A 80 -4.22 -1.96 -5.22
N GLU A 81 -4.11 -2.82 -6.21
CA GLU A 81 -4.65 -2.61 -7.54
C GLU A 81 -5.35 -3.88 -7.99
N ASN A 82 -6.45 -3.74 -8.74
CA ASN A 82 -7.10 -4.94 -9.27
C ASN A 82 -6.22 -5.66 -10.31
N ASN A 83 -5.46 -4.93 -11.14
CA ASN A 83 -4.52 -5.51 -12.09
C ASN A 83 -3.30 -4.61 -12.24
N LEU A 84 -2.22 -4.98 -11.56
CA LEU A 84 -1.01 -4.17 -11.48
C LEU A 84 -0.34 -3.97 -12.83
N SER A 85 -0.46 -4.93 -13.77
CA SER A 85 0.13 -4.79 -15.10
C SER A 85 -0.40 -3.57 -15.87
N THR A 86 -1.66 -3.20 -15.62
CA THR A 86 -2.33 -2.08 -16.29
C THR A 86 -2.30 -0.80 -15.48
N THR A 87 -2.18 -0.88 -14.15
CA THR A 87 -2.32 0.28 -13.25
C THR A 87 -1.05 0.61 -12.48
N LEU A 88 0.10 -0.01 -12.79
CA LEU A 88 1.37 0.24 -12.11
C LEU A 88 1.74 1.74 -12.04
N ASN A 89 1.57 2.48 -13.14
CA ASN A 89 1.89 3.91 -13.17
C ASN A 89 0.96 4.72 -12.27
N HIS A 90 -0.34 4.38 -12.25
CA HIS A 90 -1.32 5.00 -11.38
C HIS A 90 -0.98 4.75 -9.89
N ALA A 91 -0.71 3.50 -9.51
CA ALA A 91 -0.28 3.16 -8.15
C ALA A 91 1.01 3.90 -7.75
N LYS A 92 1.98 4.04 -8.67
CA LYS A 92 3.20 4.83 -8.41
C LYS A 92 2.90 6.30 -8.17
N GLU A 93 2.00 6.91 -8.93
CA GLU A 93 1.58 8.30 -8.73
C GLU A 93 0.89 8.48 -7.37
N GLN A 94 0.02 7.55 -6.97
CA GLN A 94 -0.62 7.58 -5.65
C GLN A 94 0.40 7.46 -4.52
N LEU A 95 1.29 6.46 -4.59
CA LEU A 95 2.37 6.26 -3.61
C LEU A 95 3.29 7.48 -3.50
N ALA A 96 3.63 8.13 -4.63
CA ALA A 96 4.41 9.37 -4.63
C ALA A 96 3.65 10.53 -3.98
N GLY A 97 2.35 10.68 -4.27
CA GLY A 97 1.49 11.69 -3.65
C GLY A 97 1.37 11.52 -2.13
N TYR A 98 1.24 10.27 -1.67
CA TYR A 98 1.23 9.91 -0.24
C TYR A 98 2.54 10.25 0.45
N LEU A 99 3.67 9.86 -0.14
CA LEU A 99 4.99 10.20 0.38
C LEU A 99 5.20 11.71 0.47
N LEU A 100 4.78 12.46 -0.55
CA LEU A 100 4.87 13.92 -0.56
C LEU A 100 4.00 14.56 0.54
N GLY A 101 2.78 14.06 0.76
CA GLY A 101 1.91 14.53 1.84
C GLY A 101 2.50 14.29 3.23
N LEU A 102 3.12 13.12 3.44
CA LEU A 102 3.83 12.78 4.68
C LEU A 102 5.06 13.67 4.89
N LEU A 103 5.88 13.88 3.85
CA LEU A 103 7.03 14.78 3.91
C LEU A 103 6.64 16.20 4.28
N LYS A 104 5.58 16.74 3.65
CA LYS A 104 5.04 18.08 3.97
C LYS A 104 4.47 18.18 5.38
N SER A 105 4.12 17.06 6.00
CA SER A 105 3.63 16.99 7.37
C SER A 105 4.75 16.83 8.40
N GLY A 106 6.02 16.87 7.98
CA GLY A 106 7.20 16.79 8.83
C GLY A 106 7.79 15.40 9.01
N GLU A 107 7.22 14.38 8.35
CA GLU A 107 7.80 13.03 8.34
C GLU A 107 9.03 12.96 7.40
N GLY A 108 9.98 12.07 7.70
CA GLY A 108 11.09 11.81 6.79
C GLY A 108 10.68 11.08 5.51
N TYR A 109 11.52 11.06 4.49
CA TYR A 109 11.24 10.38 3.21
C TYR A 109 11.50 8.86 3.23
N ASN A 110 12.03 8.32 4.32
CA ASN A 110 12.44 6.92 4.44
C ASN A 110 11.22 5.99 4.58
N PHE A 111 10.55 5.72 3.45
CA PHE A 111 9.41 4.81 3.35
C PHE A 111 9.69 3.71 2.31
N THR A 112 9.22 2.50 2.61
CA THR A 112 9.06 1.42 1.63
C THR A 112 7.70 1.56 0.98
N LEU A 113 7.69 1.75 -0.34
CA LEU A 113 6.45 1.91 -1.12
C LEU A 113 6.18 0.59 -1.85
N ILE A 114 4.95 0.11 -1.81
CA ILE A 114 4.58 -1.18 -2.37
C ILE A 114 3.32 -1.01 -3.21
N ALA A 115 3.36 -1.52 -4.44
CA ALA A 115 2.16 -1.69 -5.26
C ALA A 115 1.91 -3.18 -5.50
N SER A 116 0.67 -3.65 -5.35
CA SER A 116 0.36 -5.07 -5.49
C SER A 116 -1.02 -5.35 -6.07
N ASP A 117 -1.13 -6.41 -6.88
CA ASP A 117 -2.41 -7.02 -7.29
C ASP A 117 -2.73 -8.30 -6.49
N PHE A 118 -2.16 -8.44 -5.31
CA PHE A 118 -2.22 -9.62 -4.43
C PHE A 118 -1.51 -10.86 -5.00
N ILE A 119 -0.85 -10.78 -6.15
CA ILE A 119 0.01 -11.87 -6.67
C ILE A 119 1.41 -11.32 -6.91
N ASN A 120 1.49 -10.23 -7.64
CA ASN A 120 2.69 -9.49 -7.94
C ASN A 120 2.89 -8.39 -6.90
N TRP A 121 4.12 -8.23 -6.46
CA TRP A 121 4.52 -7.23 -5.49
C TRP A 121 5.67 -6.42 -6.08
N LYS A 122 5.46 -5.12 -6.27
CA LYS A 122 6.48 -4.19 -6.75
C LYS A 122 6.85 -3.26 -5.61
N ILE A 123 8.13 -3.24 -5.28
CA ILE A 123 8.69 -2.45 -4.19
C ILE A 123 9.44 -1.27 -4.81
N PHE A 124 9.20 -0.09 -4.26
CA PHE A 124 9.87 1.14 -4.62
C PHE A 124 10.41 1.82 -3.36
N ALA A 125 11.48 2.59 -3.57
CA ALA A 125 11.96 3.55 -2.60
C ALA A 125 12.20 4.87 -3.34
N PRO A 126 11.95 6.02 -2.70
CA PRO A 126 12.32 7.31 -3.27
C PRO A 126 13.83 7.38 -3.50
N SER A 127 14.25 7.87 -4.68
CA SER A 127 15.65 8.22 -4.90
C SER A 127 16.01 9.46 -4.09
N VAL A 128 17.26 9.55 -3.65
CA VAL A 128 17.80 10.78 -3.04
C VAL A 128 17.65 11.97 -3.98
N ASP A 129 17.79 11.76 -5.29
CA ASP A 129 17.61 12.80 -6.32
C ASP A 129 16.18 13.36 -6.36
N CYS A 130 15.21 12.64 -5.80
CA CYS A 130 13.84 13.15 -5.72
C CYS A 130 13.73 14.25 -4.67
N ILE A 131 14.57 14.25 -3.63
CA ILE A 131 14.50 15.19 -2.51
C ILE A 131 14.72 16.64 -2.98
N GLU A 132 15.73 16.86 -3.82
CA GLU A 132 16.02 18.17 -4.41
C GLU A 132 14.85 18.67 -5.29
N LYS A 133 14.11 17.75 -5.89
CA LYS A 133 12.94 18.07 -6.73
C LYS A 133 11.67 18.31 -5.90
N LEU A 134 11.62 17.88 -4.64
CA LEU A 134 10.44 18.07 -3.77
C LEU A 134 10.25 19.54 -3.39
N GLU A 135 11.34 20.31 -3.23
CA GLU A 135 11.28 21.76 -3.02
C GLU A 135 10.70 22.49 -4.24
N SER A 136 10.98 21.97 -5.45
CA SER A 136 10.47 22.51 -6.72
C SER A 136 9.03 22.09 -7.07
N LEU A 137 8.46 21.12 -6.33
CA LEU A 137 7.07 20.66 -6.51
C LEU A 137 6.04 21.54 -5.77
N ASN A 138 6.45 22.71 -5.29
CA ASN A 138 5.51 23.78 -5.01
C ASN A 138 5.07 24.40 -6.33
N VAL A 139 3.76 24.31 -6.61
CA VAL A 139 3.06 24.90 -7.77
C VAL A 139 3.04 24.01 -9.02
N TYR A 140 2.07 23.10 -9.06
CA TYR A 140 1.22 22.92 -10.23
C TYR A 140 -0.21 22.73 -9.78
#